data_AF-A0A0F2TIV1-F1
#
_entry.id   AF-A0A0F2TIV1-F1
#
_cell.length_a   1.000
_cell.length_b   1.000
_cell.length_c   1.000
_cell.angle_alpha   90.00
_cell.angle_beta   90.00
_cell.angle_gamma   90.00
#
_symmetry.space_group_name_H-M   'P 1'
#
loop_
_entity.id
_entity.type
_entity.pdbx_description
1 polymer ?
#
loop_
_entity_poly.entity_id
_entity_poly.type
_entity_poly.pdbx_seq_one_letter_code
_entity_poly.pdbx_strand_id
1 'polypeptide(L)' 'MKAVCERHGVPLRAAALRFPFGHPAVASVLVGTRSATEVRDAAAMFDHPIPDGLWAELKERALLPVDVPTPGEAG' A
#
# COMPACT_ATOMS: atom_id res chain seq x y z
N MET A 1 -0.37 -11.74 4.07
CA MET A 1 -0.02 -10.35 3.72
C MET A 1 1.48 -10.21 3.44
N LYS A 2 2.38 -10.24 4.45
CA LYS A 2 3.85 -10.07 4.27
C LYS A 2 4.47 -10.91 3.14
N ALA A 3 4.21 -12.22 3.12
CA ALA A 3 4.75 -13.12 2.09
C ALA A 3 4.27 -12.80 0.66
N VAL A 4 3.09 -12.20 0.51
CA VAL A 4 2.60 -11.75 -0.80
C VAL A 4 3.36 -10.50 -1.23
N CYS A 5 3.48 -9.51 -0.35
CA CYS A 5 4.27 -8.30 -0.64
C CYS A 5 5.72 -8.64 -1.02
N GLU A 6 6.36 -9.56 -0.29
CA GLU A 6 7.74 -10.00 -0.56
C GLU A 6 7.90 -10.65 -1.94
N ARG A 7 6.95 -11.49 -2.37
CA ARG A 7 6.96 -12.09 -3.70
C ARG A 7 6.84 -11.09 -4.84
N HIS A 8 6.13 -9.99 -4.60
CA HIS A 8 6.02 -8.86 -5.54
C HIS A 8 7.17 -7.87 -5.41
N GLY A 9 8.16 -8.11 -4.53
CA GLY A 9 9.26 -7.18 -4.29
C GLY A 9 8.83 -5.87 -3.64
N VAL A 10 7.68 -5.86 -2.96
CA VAL A 10 7.11 -4.67 -2.31
C VAL A 10 7.30 -4.76 -0.80
N PRO A 11 7.93 -3.76 -0.15
CA PRO A 11 7.92 -3.67 1.30
C PRO A 11 6.48 -3.57 1.82
N LEU A 12 6.12 -4.36 2.83
CA LEU A 12 4.77 -4.33 3.42
C LEU A 12 4.36 -2.91 3.86
N ARG A 13 5.31 -2.11 4.33
CA ARG A 13 5.08 -0.72 4.75
C ARG A 13 4.69 0.18 3.56
N ALA A 14 5.29 -0.02 2.39
CA ALA A 14 4.90 0.70 1.17
C ALA A 14 3.44 0.38 0.79
N ALA A 15 3.07 -0.91 0.80
CA ALA A 15 1.68 -1.33 0.57
C ALA A 15 0.73 -0.72 1.60
N ALA A 16 1.07 -0.74 2.89
CA ALA A 16 0.24 -0.15 3.93
C ALA A 16 0.04 1.37 3.78
N LEU A 17 1.09 2.11 3.37
CA LEU A 17 1.01 3.54 3.12
C LEU A 17 0.14 3.88 1.91
N ARG A 18 0.16 3.03 0.88
CA ARG A 18 -0.57 3.27 -0.37
C ARG A 18 -2.02 2.81 -0.32
N PHE A 19 -2.32 1.73 0.41
CA PHE A 19 -3.63 1.09 0.44
C PHE A 19 -4.82 2.05 0.67
N PRO A 20 -4.79 3.00 1.63
CA PRO A 20 -5.94 3.87 1.88
C PRO A 20 -6.35 4.72 0.66
N PHE A 21 -5.40 5.05 -0.22
CA PHE A 21 -5.67 5.83 -1.43
C PHE A 21 -6.45 5.05 -2.51
N GLY A 22 -6.78 3.77 -2.27
CA GLY A 22 -7.73 3.04 -3.10
C GLY A 22 -9.16 3.57 -3.00
N HIS A 23 -9.51 4.26 -1.92
CA HIS A 23 -10.86 4.78 -1.72
C HIS A 23 -10.92 6.29 -2.08
N PRO A 24 -11.87 6.74 -2.93
CA PRO A 24 -11.90 8.11 -3.44
C PRO A 24 -12.10 9.19 -2.37
N ALA A 25 -12.69 8.83 -1.23
CA ALA A 25 -12.84 9.74 -0.09
C ALA A 25 -11.53 10.03 0.67
N VAL A 26 -10.43 9.33 0.38
CA VAL A 26 -9.16 9.50 1.11
C VAL A 26 -8.30 10.53 0.40
N ALA A 27 -8.30 11.76 0.92
CA ALA A 27 -7.46 12.84 0.41
C ALA A 27 -6.01 12.77 0.93
N SER A 28 -5.79 12.24 2.13
CA SER A 28 -4.45 12.14 2.73
C SER A 28 -4.36 11.02 3.77
N VAL A 29 -3.13 10.57 4.02
CA VAL A 29 -2.79 9.59 5.08
C VAL A 29 -1.75 10.23 5.99
N LEU A 30 -2.07 10.35 7.27
CA LEU A 30 -1.14 10.87 8.27
C LEU A 30 -0.17 9.76 8.72
N VAL A 31 1.13 10.03 8.62
CA VAL A 31 2.18 9.10 9.07
C VAL A 31 2.91 9.70 10.27
N GLY A 32 2.80 9.04 11.42
CA GLY A 32 3.54 9.42 12.62
C GLY A 32 5.03 9.08 12.48
N THR A 33 5.89 10.09 12.61
CA THR A 33 7.36 9.95 12.54
C THR A 33 7.99 10.70 13.70
N ARG A 34 9.06 10.16 14.29
CA ARG A 34 9.75 10.77 15.45
C ARG A 34 11.10 11.41 15.09
N SER A 35 11.54 11.29 13.84
CA SER A 35 12.84 11.81 13.39
C SER A 35 12.85 12.13 11.89
N ALA A 36 13.78 12.98 11.46
CA ALA A 36 13.97 13.31 10.05
C ALA A 36 14.32 12.08 9.18
N THR A 37 14.99 11.09 9.76
CA THR A 37 15.29 9.83 9.06
C THR A 37 14.01 9.02 8.82
N GLU A 38 13.12 8.94 9.80
CA GLU A 38 11.82 8.28 9.61
C GLU A 38 10.92 9.01 8.61
N VAL A 39 10.97 10.35 8.56
CA VAL A 39 10.26 11.13 7.54
C VAL A 39 10.74 10.76 6.14
N ARG A 40 12.06 10.72 5.92
CA ARG A 40 12.64 10.35 4.61
C ARG A 40 12.34 8.91 4.23
N ASP A 41 12.41 8.00 5.18
CA ASP A 41 12.05 6.59 4.97
C ASP A 41 10.56 6.44 4.62
N ALA A 42 9.66 7.13 5.32
CA ALA A 42 8.24 7.12 5.00
C ALA A 42 7.95 7.67 3.59
N ALA A 43 8.62 8.75 3.19
CA ALA A 43 8.52 9.30 1.83
C ALA A 43 9.03 8.28 0.78
N ALA A 44 10.18 7.66 1.02
CA ALA A 44 10.72 6.63 0.12
C ALA A 44 9.79 5.40 0.00
N MET A 45 9.16 4.98 1.09
CA MET A 45 8.17 3.90 1.07
C MET A 45 6.87 4.30 0.35
N PHE A 46 6.47 5.56 0.44
CA PHE A 46 5.30 6.09 -0.26
C PHE A 46 5.51 6.16 -1.78
N ASP A 47 6.73 6.49 -2.20
CA ASP A 47 7.15 6.56 -3.61
C ASP A 47 7.53 5.18 -4.20
N HIS A 48 7.57 4.13 -3.38
CA HIS A 48 7.92 2.79 -3.84
C HIS A 48 6.86 2.28 -4.84
N PRO A 49 7.25 1.82 -6.05
CA PRO A 49 6.30 1.35 -7.04
C PRO A 49 5.60 0.08 -6.56
N ILE A 50 4.27 0.03 -6.71
CA ILE A 50 3.45 -1.12 -6.34
C ILE A 50 2.75 -1.63 -7.59
N PRO A 51 3.00 -2.88 -8.01
CA PRO A 51 2.29 -3.46 -9.15
C PRO A 51 0.84 -3.77 -8.78
N ASP A 52 -0.09 -3.52 -9.69
CA ASP A 52 -1.53 -3.79 -9.48
C ASP A 52 -1.80 -5.26 -9.11
N GLY A 53 -0.97 -6.17 -9.63
CA GLY A 53 -1.01 -7.61 -9.32
C GLY A 53 -0.83 -7.93 -7.84
N LEU A 54 -0.21 -7.04 -7.05
CA LEU A 54 -0.14 -7.20 -5.59
C LEU A 54 -1.55 -7.11 -4.98
N TRP A 55 -2.36 -6.15 -5.40
CA TRP A 55 -3.71 -5.96 -4.84
C TRP A 55 -4.65 -7.08 -5.23
N ALA A 56 -4.62 -7.47 -6.52
CA ALA A 56 -5.40 -8.58 -7.04
C ALA A 56 -5.13 -9.87 -6.24
N GLU A 57 -3.86 -10.21 -6.04
CA GLU A 57 -3.51 -11.43 -5.31
C GLU A 57 -3.90 -11.37 -3.83
N LEU A 58 -3.83 -10.20 -3.19
CA LEU A 58 -4.28 -10.04 -1.81
C LEU A 58 -5.78 -10.30 -1.68
N LYS A 59 -6.59 -9.88 -2.65
CA LYS A 59 -8.03 -10.19 -2.71
C LYS A 59 -8.28 -11.67 -3.00
N GLU A 60 -7.59 -12.25 -3.99
CA GLU A 60 -7.71 -13.67 -4.35
C GLU A 60 -7.41 -14.60 -3.15
N ARG A 61 -6.45 -14.23 -2.32
CA ARG A 61 -6.07 -14.99 -1.12
C ARG A 61 -6.93 -14.66 0.11
N ALA A 62 -7.99 -13.86 -0.04
CA ALA A 62 -8.85 -13.37 1.03
C ALA A 62 -8.09 -12.67 2.17
N LEU A 63 -6.92 -12.09 1.87
CA LEU A 63 -6.16 -11.24 2.78
C LEU A 63 -6.69 -9.80 2.79
N LEU A 64 -7.42 -9.44 1.75
CA LEU A 64 -8.31 -8.29 1.65
C LEU A 64 -9.68 -8.78 1.18
N PRO A 65 -10.80 -8.15 1.63
CA PRO A 65 -12.11 -8.39 1.03
C PRO A 65 -12.11 -8.08 -0.47
N VAL A 66 -12.87 -8.84 -1.26
CA VAL A 66 -12.89 -8.70 -2.74
C VAL A 66 -13.42 -7.34 -3.19
N ASP A 67 -14.33 -6.77 -2.42
CA ASP A 67 -15.03 -5.50 -2.66
C ASP A 67 -14.28 -4.29 -2.11
N VAL A 68 -13.14 -4.49 -1.42
CA VAL A 68 -12.37 -3.36 -0.89
C VAL A 68 -11.70 -2.59 -2.05
N PRO A 69 -11.87 -1.27 -2.14
CA PRO A 69 -11.18 -0.47 -3.15
C PRO A 69 -9.66 -0.52 -2.95
N THR A 70 -8.91 -0.74 -4.02
CA THR A 70 -7.43 -0.72 -3.98
C THR A 70 -6.85 0.27 -4.99
N PRO A 71 -5.66 0.84 -4.72
CA PRO A 71 -5.00 1.77 -5.65
C PRO A 71 -4.81 1.15 -7.04
N GLY A 72 -5.03 1.92 -8.10
CA GLY A 72 -4.88 1.45 -9.49
C GLY A 72 -6.15 0.85 -10.11
N GLU A 73 -7.16 0.49 -9.31
CA GLU A 73 -8.48 0.05 -9.84
C GLU A 73 -9.42 1.22 -10.18
N ALA A 74 -9.19 2.39 -9.58
CA ALA A 74 -9.92 3.61 -9.91
C ALA A 74 -9.30 4.26 -11.17
N GLY A 75 -9.78 3.81 -12.33
CA GLY A 75 -9.74 4.60 -13.57
C GLY A 75 -10.83 5.66 -13.59
#